data_AF-A0A3S4H3V9-F1
#
_entry.id   AF-A0A3S4H3V9-F1
#
_cell.length_a   1.000
_cell.length_b   1.000
_cell.length_c   1.000
_cell.angle_alpha   90.00
_cell.angle_beta   90.00
_cell.angle_gamma   90.00
#
_symmetry.space_group_name_H-M   'P 1'
#
loop_
_entity.id
_entity.type
_entity.pdbx_description
1 polymer ?
#
loop_
_entity_poly.entity_id
_entity_poly.type
_entity_poly.pdbx_seq_one_letter_code
_entity_poly.pdbx_strand_id
1 'polypeptide(L)' 'MRPRQHIPLSFIINEPQCVFRQIFESTLRQREITLENTIELWSIESIKQCVAGNLGVSFLPRFAVGGRAQARDAG' A
#
# COMPACT_ATOMS: atom_id res chain seq x y z
N MET A 1 3.91 -9.51 -13.12
CA MET A 1 3.92 -8.08 -13.52
C MET A 1 4.80 -7.92 -14.75
N ARG A 2 4.32 -7.22 -15.78
CA ARG A 2 5.14 -6.89 -16.95
C ARG A 2 6.09 -5.74 -16.57
N PRO A 3 7.36 -5.75 -17.00
CA PRO A 3 8.22 -4.58 -16.85
C PRO A 3 7.67 -3.38 -17.64
N ARG A 4 8.12 -2.16 -17.30
CA ARG A 4 7.87 -0.92 -18.07
C ARG A 4 6.39 -0.56 -18.21
N GLN A 5 5.66 -0.55 -17.10
CA GLN A 5 4.24 -0.23 -17.09
C GLN A 5 3.89 0.80 -16.02
N HIS A 6 2.88 1.61 -16.32
CA HIS A 6 2.21 2.44 -15.34
C HIS A 6 0.97 1.73 -14.83
N ILE A 7 0.80 1.67 -13.51
CA ILE A 7 -0.37 1.06 -12.87
C ILE A 7 -1.18 2.19 -12.22
N PRO A 8 -2.45 2.39 -12.63
CA PRO A 8 -3.32 3.45 -12.10
C PRO A 8 -3.88 3.07 -10.71
N LEU A 9 -2.98 2.77 -9.76
CA LEU A 9 -3.31 2.43 -8.37
C LEU A 9 -2.47 3.29 -7.43
N SER A 10 -3.10 3.70 -6.33
CA SER A 10 -2.42 4.42 -5.26
C SER A 10 -1.64 3.46 -4.37
N PHE A 11 -0.41 3.84 -4.01
CA PHE A 11 0.38 3.17 -2.99
C PHE A 11 0.16 3.82 -1.62
N ILE A 12 -0.38 3.07 -0.68
CA ILE A 12 -0.71 3.56 0.66
C ILE A 12 0.42 3.15 1.61
N ILE A 13 1.08 4.13 2.21
CA ILE A 13 2.26 3.96 3.08
C ILE A 13 1.98 4.47 4.49
N ASN A 14 2.72 3.96 5.49
CA ASN A 14 2.58 4.47 6.85
C ASN A 14 3.50 5.66 7.15
N GLU A 15 4.76 5.58 6.72
CA GLU A 15 5.77 6.61 6.92
C GLU A 15 6.77 6.57 5.75
N PRO A 16 7.38 7.72 5.39
CA PRO A 16 8.28 7.79 4.24
C PRO A 16 9.55 6.94 4.39
N GLN A 17 10.03 6.72 5.62
CA GLN A 17 11.30 6.05 5.88
C GLN A 17 11.16 4.54 6.17
N CYS A 18 9.95 3.99 6.11
CA CYS A 18 9.71 2.58 6.37
C CYS A 18 10.51 1.66 5.44
N VAL A 19 11.21 0.68 6.02
CA VAL A 19 12.02 -0.30 5.27
C VAL A 19 11.19 -1.11 4.28
N PHE A 20 9.93 -1.43 4.62
CA PHE A 20 9.03 -2.18 3.75
C PHE A 20 8.68 -1.39 2.49
N ARG A 21 8.45 -0.08 2.64
CA ARG A 21 8.27 0.84 1.50
C ARG A 21 9.48 0.80 0.57
N GLN A 22 10.68 0.93 1.12
CA GLN A 22 11.92 0.95 0.34
C GLN A 22 12.13 -0.37 -0.44
N ILE A 23 11.85 -1.51 0.19
CA ILE A 23 11.93 -2.84 -0.46
C ILE A 23 10.95 -2.91 -1.65
N PHE A 24 9.73 -2.45 -1.45
CA PHE A 24 8.71 -2.45 -2.51
C PHE A 24 9.07 -1.51 -3.66
N GLU A 25 9.43 -0.26 -3.37
CA GLU A 25 9.83 0.72 -4.38
C GLU A 25 11.08 0.30 -5.15
N SER A 26 12.06 -0.34 -4.49
CA SER A 26 13.23 -0.92 -5.15
C SER A 26 12.82 -1.98 -6.17
N THR A 27 11.87 -2.84 -5.82
CA THR A 27 11.33 -3.87 -6.72
C THR A 27 10.60 -3.27 -7.92
N LEU A 28 9.81 -2.21 -7.71
CA LEU A 28 9.13 -1.49 -8.79
C LEU A 28 10.13 -0.82 -9.73
N ARG A 29 11.13 -0.14 -9.16
CA ARG A 29 12.19 0.55 -9.91
C ARG A 29 13.00 -0.41 -10.79
N GLN A 30 13.40 -1.56 -10.25
CA GLN A 30 14.11 -2.60 -11.00
C GLN A 30 13.32 -3.11 -12.21
N ARG A 31 11.98 -2.99 -12.17
CA ARG A 31 11.08 -3.43 -13.24
C ARG A 31 10.55 -2.28 -14.09
N GLU A 32 11.00 -1.05 -13.86
CA GLU A 32 10.49 0.16 -14.51
C GLU A 32 8.96 0.29 -14.36
N ILE A 33 8.43 -0.07 -13.18
CA ILE A 33 7.00 0.05 -12.86
C ILE A 33 6.78 1.34 -12.07
N THR A 34 5.77 2.12 -12.47
CA THR A 34 5.31 3.28 -11.73
C THR A 34 3.88 3.09 -11.26
N LEU A 35 3.54 3.70 -10.12
CA LEU A 35 2.20 3.77 -9.57
C LEU A 35 1.69 5.21 -9.71
N GLU A 36 0.37 5.38 -9.74
CA GLU A 36 -0.26 6.69 -9.95
C GLU A 36 0.13 7.70 -8.85
N ASN A 37 -0.13 7.32 -7.60
CA ASN A 37 0.00 8.23 -6.46
C ASN A 37 0.55 7.49 -5.24
N THR A 38 1.09 8.26 -4.28
CA THR A 38 1.40 7.79 -2.94
C THR A 38 0.49 8.48 -1.93
N ILE A 39 -0.18 7.71 -1.08
CA ILE A 39 -1.02 8.20 0.02
C ILE A 39 -0.32 7.85 1.33
N GLU A 40 -0.03 8.84 2.15
CA GLU A 40 0.59 8.65 3.46
C GLU A 40 -0.47 8.68 4.57
N LEU A 41 -0.49 7.62 5.39
CA LEU A 41 -1.41 7.48 6.52
C LEU A 41 -0.68 7.03 7.77
N TRP A 42 -0.85 7.76 8.87
CA TRP A 42 -0.14 7.50 10.13
C TRP A 42 -0.57 6.21 10.87
N SER A 43 -1.60 5.50 10.40
CA SER A 43 -2.18 4.32 11.08
C SER A 43 -2.26 3.11 10.17
N ILE A 44 -1.71 1.98 10.64
CA ILE A 44 -1.83 0.67 9.98
C ILE A 44 -3.29 0.26 9.80
N GLU A 45 -4.17 0.57 10.76
CA GLU A 45 -5.60 0.26 10.64
C GLU A 45 -6.27 1.09 9.55
N SER A 46 -5.93 2.38 9.43
CA SER A 46 -6.43 3.22 8.33
C SER A 46 -5.95 2.71 6.98
N ILE A 47 -4.67 2.28 6.88
CA ILE A 47 -4.14 1.65 5.66
C ILE A 47 -4.95 0.39 5.31
N LYS A 48 -5.22 -0.48 6.28
CA LYS A 48 -6.02 -1.69 6.07
C LYS A 48 -7.44 -1.36 5.61
N GLN A 49 -8.06 -0.33 6.18
CA GLN A 49 -9.39 0.14 5.77
C GLN A 49 -9.38 0.66 4.33
N CYS A 50 -8.39 1.45 3.95
CA CYS A 50 -8.27 1.94 2.58
C CYS A 50 -8.03 0.81 1.56
N VAL A 51 -7.21 -0.18 1.92
CA VAL A 51 -7.00 -1.38 1.09
C VAL A 51 -8.29 -2.20 0.99
N ALA A 52 -9.00 -2.42 2.10
CA ALA A 52 -10.28 -3.12 2.12
C ALA A 52 -11.38 -2.37 1.33
N GLY A 53 -11.33 -1.04 1.32
CA GLY A 53 -12.19 -0.16 0.53
C GLY A 53 -11.74 0.04 -0.92
N ASN A 54 -10.74 -0.73 -1.38
CA ASN A 54 -10.26 -0.72 -2.77
C ASN A 54 -9.70 0.64 -3.24
N LEU A 55 -9.20 1.47 -2.31
CA LEU A 55 -8.62 2.79 -2.57
C LEU A 55 -7.17 2.74 -3.04
N GLY A 56 -6.52 1.58 -2.91
CA GLY A 56 -5.13 1.39 -3.27
C GLY A 56 -4.55 0.10 -2.73
N VAL A 57 -3.22 -0.01 -2.83
CA VAL A 57 -2.45 -1.15 -2.35
C VAL A 57 -1.46 -0.70 -1.29
N SER A 58 -1.09 -1.58 -0.37
CA SER A 58 -0.04 -1.33 0.61
C SER A 58 0.90 -2.53 0.73
N PHE A 59 2.12 -2.28 1.18
CA PHE A 59 3.13 -3.30 1.41
C PHE A 59 3.48 -3.29 2.91
N LEU A 60 2.88 -4.23 3.64
CA LEU A 60 2.96 -4.32 5.09
C LEU A 60 3.58 -5.66 5.53
N PRO A 61 4.19 -5.71 6.73
CA PRO A 61 4.63 -6.98 7.32
C PRO A 61 3.46 -7.95 7.50
N ARG A 62 3.71 -9.25 7.37
CA ARG A 62 2.67 -10.28 7.50
C ARG A 62 1.90 -10.19 8.83
N PHE A 63 2.60 -9.89 9.92
CA PHE A 63 1.98 -9.76 11.24
C PHE A 63 0.99 -8.58 11.32
N ALA A 64 1.19 -7.50 10.54
CA ALA A 64 0.31 -6.34 10.52
C ALA A 64 -1.03 -6.63 9.80
N VAL A 65 -1.05 -7.66 8.94
CA VAL A 65 -2.24 -8.08 8.19
C VAL A 65 -3.11 -9.06 8.99
N GLY A 66 -2.54 -9.72 10.02
CA GLY A 66 -3.16 -10.82 10.75
C GLY A 66 -4.38 -10.47 11.63
N GLY A 67 -4.79 -9.21 11.71
CA GLY A 67 -6.02 -8.78 12.38
C GLY A 67 -7.07 -8.34 11.37
N ARG A 68 -8.28 -8.91 11.42
CA ARG A 68 -9.41 -8.51 10.58
C ARG A 68 -9.57 -6.98 10.59
N ALA A 69 -9.50 -6.35 9.43
CA ALA A 69 -9.96 -4.97 9.27
C ALA A 69 -11.46 -4.96 9.59
N GLN A 70 -11.85 -4.43 10.74
CA GLN A 70 -13.26 -4.26 11.06
C GLN A 70 -13.73 -3.03 10.30
N ALA A 71 -14.40 -3.25 9.17
CA ALA A 71 -15.28 -2.26 8.60
C ALA A 71 -16.36 -2.01 9.67
N ARG A 72 -16.32 -0.83 10.29
CA ARG A 72 -17.49 -0.36 11.04
C ARG A 72 -18.50 0.04 9.98
N ASP A 73 -19.63 -0.65 9.96
CA ASP A 73 -20.77 -0.35 9.11
C ASP A 73 -21.12 1.14 9.27
N ALA A 74 -21.02 1.89 8.17
CA ALA A 74 -21.61 3.21 8.10
C ALA A 74 -23.11 3.00 7.90
N GLY A 75 -23.86 3.16 9.00
CA GLY A 75 -25.33 3.27 8.98
C GLY A 75 -25.79 4.60 8.44
#